data_AF-A0A961YA64-F1
#
_entry.id   AF-A0A961YA64-F1
#
_cell.length_a   1.000
_cell.length_b   1.000
_cell.length_c   1.000
_cell.angle_alpha   90.00
_cell.angle_beta   90.00
_cell.angle_gamma   90.00
#
_symmetry.space_group_name_H-M   'P 1'
#
loop_
_entity.id
_entity.type
_entity.pdbx_description
1 polymer ?
#
loop_
_entity_poly.entity_id
_entity_poly.type
_entity_poly.pdbx_seq_one_letter_code
_entity_poly.pdbx_strand_id
1 'polypeptide(L)'
;MKFPRWQTVLKIASIIGLLYGASQLTHFIAQTLEFELRPTNEEAVHRAITMTALVYTFLLSLPFVPGAEIGIALLVALGPPIAFLVYLCTVAGLFFSFIVGRFVPVTALRGIAEKLKLTRLANMLKEIEPLDREQRIAYLTRNAPNRLFNGFLRFRYLGLAVLFNLPGNFLIGGGGGIGLLAGLSGLFSFPGYLATVMIAVSPVPLAVAFFGTGFLS
;
A
#
# COMPACT_ATOMS: atom_id res chain seq x y z
N MET A 1 -22.10 -27.57 -13.27
CA MET A 1 -21.08 -26.76 -12.58
C MET A 1 -19.71 -27.12 -13.15
N LYS A 2 -19.02 -26.19 -13.83
CA LYS A 2 -17.67 -26.47 -14.39
C LYS A 2 -16.65 -26.35 -13.26
N PHE A 3 -16.01 -27.47 -12.90
CA PHE A 3 -14.93 -27.50 -11.91
C PHE A 3 -13.87 -26.42 -12.25
N PRO A 4 -13.38 -25.65 -11.26
CA PRO A 4 -12.30 -24.71 -11.51
C PRO A 4 -11.10 -25.50 -12.02
N ARG A 5 -10.54 -25.06 -13.16
CA ARG A 5 -9.33 -25.67 -13.75
C ARG A 5 -8.26 -25.73 -12.65
N TRP A 6 -7.60 -26.87 -12.46
CA TRP A 6 -6.54 -27.12 -11.47
C TRP A 6 -5.50 -25.98 -11.36
N GLN A 7 -5.25 -25.28 -12.47
CA GLN A 7 -4.41 -24.08 -12.55
C GLN A 7 -4.91 -22.89 -11.72
N THR A 8 -6.22 -22.71 -11.56
CA THR A 8 -6.82 -21.67 -10.72
C THR A 8 -6.61 -21.97 -9.24
N VAL A 9 -6.72 -23.24 -8.85
CA VAL A 9 -6.46 -23.68 -7.47
C VAL A 9 -5.01 -23.44 -7.10
N LEU A 10 -4.06 -23.80 -7.98
CA LEU A 10 -2.63 -23.56 -7.76
C LEU A 10 -2.29 -22.07 -7.65
N LYS A 11 -2.92 -21.20 -8.45
CA LYS A 11 -2.72 -19.75 -8.39
C LYS A 11 -3.26 -19.14 -7.08
N ILE A 12 -4.44 -19.57 -6.65
CA ILE A 12 -5.01 -19.13 -5.38
C ILE A 12 -4.15 -19.61 -4.22
N ALA A 13 -3.70 -20.88 -4.24
CA ALA A 13 -2.82 -21.43 -3.22
C ALA A 13 -1.46 -20.71 -3.13
N SER A 14 -0.90 -20.29 -4.27
CA SER A 14 0.37 -19.55 -4.28
C SER A 14 0.21 -18.10 -3.77
N ILE A 15 -0.92 -17.44 -4.07
CA ILE A 15 -1.25 -16.14 -3.45
C ILE A 15 -1.42 -16.31 -1.94
N ILE A 16 -2.20 -17.30 -1.48
CA ILE A 16 -2.41 -17.58 -0.05
C ILE A 16 -1.09 -17.88 0.66
N GLY A 17 -0.22 -18.69 0.05
CA GLY A 17 1.11 -19.00 0.60
C GLY A 17 2.01 -17.76 0.71
N LEU A 18 1.96 -16.87 -0.26
CA LEU A 18 2.71 -15.61 -0.23
C LEU A 18 2.18 -14.66 0.85
N LEU A 19 0.85 -14.60 1.02
CA LEU A 19 0.20 -13.85 2.10
C LEU A 19 0.58 -14.39 3.50
N TYR A 20 0.56 -15.71 3.67
CA TYR A 20 0.95 -16.37 4.92
C TYR A 20 2.45 -16.20 5.23
N GLY A 21 3.30 -16.27 4.20
CA GLY A 21 4.73 -16.03 4.36
C GLY A 21 5.03 -14.59 4.82
N ALA A 22 4.32 -13.61 4.25
CA ALA A 22 4.44 -12.21 4.66
C ALA A 22 4.03 -12.01 6.13
N SER A 23 2.94 -12.64 6.59
CA SER A 23 2.47 -12.51 7.98
C SER A 23 3.45 -13.13 8.99
N GLN A 24 4.04 -14.29 8.66
CA GLN A 24 5.01 -14.95 9.53
C GLN A 24 6.31 -14.13 9.67
N LEU A 25 6.74 -13.47 8.60
CA LEU A 25 7.91 -12.61 8.62
C LEU A 25 7.70 -11.41 9.55
N THR A 26 6.49 -10.84 9.58
CA THR A 26 6.14 -9.74 10.48
C THR A 26 6.22 -10.15 11.96
N HIS A 27 5.72 -11.34 12.30
CA HIS A 27 5.82 -11.87 13.68
C HIS A 27 7.27 -12.16 14.10
N PHE A 28 8.09 -12.68 13.19
CA PHE A 28 9.51 -12.95 13.47
C PHE A 28 10.30 -11.65 13.72
N ILE A 29 10.03 -10.60 12.94
CA ILE A 29 10.64 -9.28 13.11
C ILE A 29 10.23 -8.67 14.46
N ALA A 30 8.96 -8.78 14.84
CA ALA A 30 8.45 -8.27 16.12
C ALA A 30 9.16 -8.90 17.33
N GLN A 31 9.38 -10.22 17.31
CA GLN A 31 10.05 -10.93 18.41
C GLN A 31 11.55 -10.64 18.52
N THR A 32 12.20 -10.24 17.41
CA THR A 32 13.65 -9.95 17.40
C THR A 32 13.95 -8.55 17.95
N LEU A 33 12.95 -7.66 17.97
CA LEU A 33 13.08 -6.27 18.42
C LEU A 33 12.89 -6.10 19.93
N GLU A 34 12.51 -7.14 20.68
CA GLU A 34 12.36 -7.12 22.14
C GLU A 34 13.71 -7.23 22.92
N PHE A 35 14.86 -7.28 22.23
CA PHE A 35 16.16 -7.43 22.88
C PHE A 35 16.76 -6.08 23.36
N GLU A 36 16.63 -5.85 24.66
CA GLU A 36 17.38 -4.92 25.54
C GLU A 36 17.44 -3.43 25.17
N LEU A 37 16.46 -2.66 25.65
CA LEU A 37 16.61 -1.21 25.85
C LEU A 37 16.95 -0.92 27.34
N ARG A 38 18.24 -0.97 27.70
CA ARG A 38 18.74 -0.33 28.93
C ARG A 38 19.21 1.10 28.60
N PRO A 39 18.58 2.15 29.15
CA PRO A 39 18.80 3.52 28.74
C PRO A 39 19.97 4.14 29.50
N THR A 40 21.13 4.27 28.86
CA THR A 40 22.25 5.09 29.40
C THR A 40 22.94 5.96 28.35
N ASN A 41 22.74 5.71 27.05
CA ASN A 41 23.36 6.48 25.95
C ASN A 41 22.30 7.13 25.05
N GLU A 42 22.29 8.46 24.96
CA GLU A 42 21.38 9.22 24.09
C GLU A 42 21.48 8.81 22.62
N GLU A 43 22.70 8.48 22.15
CA GLU A 43 22.95 7.96 20.80
C GLU A 43 22.25 6.62 20.55
N ALA A 44 22.25 5.73 21.54
CA ALA A 44 21.63 4.41 21.41
C ALA A 44 20.10 4.53 21.27
N VAL A 45 19.49 5.45 22.02
CA VAL A 45 18.05 5.75 21.93
C VAL A 45 17.69 6.34 20.56
N HIS A 46 18.46 7.32 20.08
CA HIS A 46 18.21 7.92 18.77
C HIS A 46 18.33 6.90 17.63
N ARG A 47 19.34 6.02 17.72
CA ARG A 47 19.53 4.92 16.77
C ARG A 47 18.37 3.92 16.80
N ALA A 48 17.90 3.55 17.99
CA ALA A 48 16.77 2.62 18.15
C ALA A 48 15.47 3.19 17.54
N ILE A 49 15.17 4.46 17.80
CA ILE A 49 14.00 5.16 17.23
C ILE A 49 14.12 5.20 15.70
N THR A 50 15.29 5.56 15.18
CA THR A 50 15.52 5.64 13.73
C THR A 50 15.36 4.28 13.06
N MET A 51 15.95 3.23 13.62
CA MET A 51 15.82 1.87 13.10
C MET A 51 14.37 1.40 13.12
N THR A 52 13.65 1.65 14.21
CA THR A 52 12.22 1.29 14.33
C THR A 52 11.39 2.05 13.30
N ALA A 53 11.64 3.35 13.12
CA ALA A 53 10.96 4.18 12.11
C ALA A 53 11.22 3.69 10.69
N LEU A 54 12.46 3.28 10.37
CA LEU A 54 12.82 2.71 9.07
C LEU A 54 12.13 1.37 8.83
N VAL A 55 12.15 0.47 9.82
CA VAL A 55 11.45 -0.82 9.74
C VAL A 55 9.96 -0.61 9.56
N TYR A 56 9.35 0.30 10.33
CA TYR A 56 7.94 0.65 10.21
C TYR A 56 7.62 1.20 8.81
N THR A 57 8.41 2.14 8.31
CA THR A 57 8.26 2.70 6.95
C THR A 57 8.34 1.61 5.88
N PHE A 58 9.30 0.70 6.00
CA PHE A 58 9.47 -0.39 5.05
C PHE A 58 8.29 -1.37 5.10
N LEU A 59 7.84 -1.75 6.30
CA LEU A 59 6.66 -2.59 6.48
C LEU A 59 5.41 -1.97 5.82
N LEU A 60 5.18 -0.67 6.01
CA LEU A 60 4.05 0.05 5.39
C LEU A 60 4.10 0.06 3.86
N SER A 61 5.29 -0.06 3.28
CA SER A 61 5.45 -0.13 1.83
C SER A 61 5.06 -1.48 1.24
N LEU A 62 5.08 -2.54 2.06
CA LEU A 62 4.77 -3.89 1.64
C LEU A 62 3.25 -4.05 1.44
N PRO A 63 2.83 -4.81 0.41
CA PRO A 63 1.43 -5.13 0.23
C PRO A 63 0.96 -6.08 1.35
N PHE A 64 -0.34 -5.98 1.67
CA PHE A 64 -1.09 -6.76 2.65
C PHE A 64 -0.70 -6.51 4.12
N VAL A 65 0.19 -5.56 4.38
CA VAL A 65 0.47 -5.11 5.75
C VAL A 65 -0.67 -4.17 6.21
N PRO A 66 -1.27 -4.42 7.40
CA PRO A 66 -2.33 -3.59 7.96
C PRO A 66 -1.76 -2.27 8.52
N GLY A 67 -1.28 -1.42 7.62
CA GLY A 67 -0.47 -0.27 7.96
C GLY A 67 -1.19 0.81 8.77
N ALA A 68 -2.46 1.06 8.45
CA ALA A 68 -3.27 2.03 9.17
C ALA A 68 -3.55 1.55 10.60
N GLU A 69 -3.85 0.26 10.77
CA GLU A 69 -4.10 -0.37 12.05
C GLU A 69 -2.84 -0.37 12.92
N ILE A 70 -1.66 -0.66 12.33
CA ILE A 70 -0.37 -0.57 13.04
C ILE A 70 -0.10 0.88 13.47
N GLY A 71 -0.33 1.86 12.60
CA GLY A 71 -0.14 3.27 12.93
C GLY A 71 -1.02 3.74 14.08
N ILE A 72 -2.29 3.33 14.08
CA ILE A 72 -3.22 3.60 15.19
C ILE A 72 -2.74 2.92 16.47
N ALA A 73 -2.33 1.65 16.40
CA ALA A 73 -1.82 0.92 17.58
C ALA A 73 -0.59 1.60 18.19
N LEU A 74 0.34 2.09 17.35
CA LEU A 74 1.49 2.86 17.82
C LEU A 74 1.06 4.16 18.50
N LEU A 75 0.12 4.90 17.91
CA LEU A 75 -0.40 6.15 18.50
C LEU A 75 -1.09 5.92 19.83
N VAL A 76 -1.83 4.83 19.99
CA VAL A 76 -2.46 4.45 21.26
C VAL A 76 -1.42 4.02 22.29
N ALA A 77 -0.41 3.26 21.89
CA ALA A 77 0.61 2.72 22.80
C ALA A 77 1.63 3.78 23.27
N LEU A 78 2.05 4.69 22.38
CA LEU A 78 3.14 5.64 22.61
C LEU A 78 2.65 7.10 22.71
N GLY A 79 1.37 7.33 22.43
CA GLY A 79 0.70 8.62 22.62
C GLY A 79 0.99 9.67 21.53
N PRO A 80 0.53 10.92 21.76
CA PRO A 80 0.66 12.03 20.81
C PRO A 80 2.07 12.42 20.36
N PRO A 81 3.15 12.31 21.18
CA PRO A 81 4.48 12.78 20.79
C PRO A 81 5.01 12.13 19.50
N ILE A 82 4.60 10.91 19.19
CA ILE A 82 5.05 10.19 18.00
C ILE A 82 4.16 10.42 16.78
N ALA A 83 3.05 11.17 16.89
CA ALA A 83 2.06 11.32 15.81
C ALA A 83 2.67 11.85 14.51
N PHE A 84 3.55 12.84 14.62
CA PHE A 84 4.25 13.40 13.46
C PHE A 84 5.21 12.38 12.82
N LEU A 85 5.92 11.60 13.64
CA LEU A 85 6.82 10.55 13.14
C LEU A 85 6.04 9.44 12.42
N VAL A 86 4.93 8.98 13.00
CA VAL A 86 4.04 7.97 12.40
C VAL A 86 3.49 8.48 11.07
N TYR A 87 3.06 9.75 11.01
CA TYR A 87 2.61 10.40 9.79
C TYR A 87 3.70 10.36 8.70
N LEU A 88 4.91 10.82 9.01
CA LEU A 88 6.04 10.84 8.06
C LEU A 88 6.39 9.43 7.56
N CYS A 89 6.49 8.45 8.45
CA CYS A 89 6.75 7.06 8.08
C CYS A 89 5.67 6.49 7.16
N THR A 90 4.40 6.83 7.43
CA THR A 90 3.27 6.38 6.61
C THR A 90 3.31 6.99 5.22
N VAL A 91 3.49 8.30 5.11
CA VAL A 91 3.64 8.98 3.81
C VAL A 91 4.83 8.41 3.05
N ALA A 92 5.98 8.23 3.71
CA ALA A 92 7.19 7.69 3.09
C ALA A 92 7.00 6.26 2.59
N GLY A 93 6.39 5.37 3.39
CA GLY A 93 6.17 3.97 3.03
C GLY A 93 5.21 3.83 1.84
N LEU A 94 4.10 4.57 1.86
CA LEU A 94 3.12 4.57 0.76
C LEU A 94 3.68 5.20 -0.52
N PHE A 95 4.52 6.22 -0.40
CA PHE A 95 5.20 6.82 -1.53
C PHE A 95 6.27 5.90 -2.12
N PHE A 96 7.04 5.22 -1.27
CA PHE A 96 8.01 4.22 -1.70
C PHE A 96 7.34 3.09 -2.46
N SER A 97 6.23 2.55 -1.95
CA SER A 97 5.47 1.50 -2.64
C SER A 97 4.97 1.94 -4.03
N PHE A 98 4.48 3.17 -4.14
CA PHE A 98 4.11 3.77 -5.41
C PHE A 98 5.28 3.89 -6.39
N ILE A 99 6.44 4.33 -5.92
CA ILE A 99 7.66 4.42 -6.73
C ILE A 99 8.03 3.03 -7.27
N VAL A 100 8.08 2.02 -6.40
CA VAL A 100 8.36 0.65 -6.79
C VAL A 100 7.39 0.20 -7.89
N GLY A 101 6.09 0.42 -7.70
CA GLY A 101 5.07 0.06 -8.69
C GLY A 101 5.23 0.81 -10.02
N ARG A 102 5.65 2.08 -9.97
CA ARG A 102 5.85 2.93 -11.15
C ARG A 102 7.03 2.47 -12.02
N PHE A 103 8.07 1.90 -11.40
CA PHE A 103 9.27 1.42 -12.10
C PHE A 103 9.12 0.02 -12.68
N VAL A 104 8.04 -0.70 -12.38
CA VAL A 104 7.77 -1.99 -13.04
C VAL A 104 7.32 -1.74 -14.48
N PRO A 105 8.07 -2.22 -15.49
CA PRO A 105 7.71 -1.98 -16.87
C PRO A 105 6.49 -2.82 -17.26
N VAL A 106 5.60 -2.24 -18.06
CA VAL A 106 4.38 -2.92 -18.56
C VAL A 106 4.73 -4.20 -19.32
N THR A 107 5.88 -4.25 -19.99
CA THR A 107 6.41 -5.43 -20.66
C THR A 107 6.65 -6.60 -19.71
N ALA A 108 7.14 -6.36 -18.49
CA ALA A 108 7.33 -7.40 -17.49
C ALA A 108 5.97 -7.95 -17.02
N LEU A 109 4.98 -7.06 -16.79
CA LEU A 109 3.62 -7.47 -16.44
C LEU A 109 2.97 -8.29 -17.56
N ARG A 110 3.16 -7.89 -18.82
CA ARG A 110 2.68 -8.63 -19.99
C ARG A 110 3.31 -10.02 -20.05
N GLY A 111 4.63 -10.11 -19.88
CA GLY A 111 5.34 -11.39 -19.87
C GLY A 111 4.89 -12.33 -18.73
N ILE A 112 4.61 -11.78 -17.54
CA ILE A 112 4.02 -12.55 -16.44
C ILE A 112 2.60 -13.02 -16.81
N ALA A 113 1.77 -12.15 -17.38
CA ALA A 113 0.41 -12.50 -17.80
C ALA A 113 0.41 -13.59 -18.89
N GLU A 114 1.31 -13.51 -19.86
CA GLU A 114 1.53 -14.53 -20.89
C GLU A 114 1.97 -15.87 -20.30
N LYS A 115 2.97 -15.87 -19.41
CA LYS A 115 3.44 -17.08 -18.69
C LYS A 115 2.32 -17.73 -17.87
N LEU A 116 1.47 -16.92 -17.25
CA LEU A 116 0.31 -17.38 -16.48
C LEU A 116 -0.90 -17.74 -17.36
N LYS A 117 -0.80 -17.67 -18.70
CA LYS A 117 -1.88 -17.91 -19.67
C LYS A 117 -3.11 -17.00 -19.45
N LEU A 118 -2.90 -15.81 -18.89
CA LEU A 118 -3.93 -14.78 -18.72
C LEU A 118 -4.05 -13.96 -20.01
N THR A 119 -4.49 -14.61 -21.09
CA THR A 119 -4.50 -14.03 -22.45
C THR A 119 -5.27 -12.71 -22.56
N ARG A 120 -6.39 -12.57 -21.84
CA ARG A 120 -7.14 -11.31 -21.79
C ARG A 120 -6.32 -10.17 -21.20
N LEU A 121 -5.64 -10.41 -20.08
CA LEU A 121 -4.79 -9.42 -19.42
C LEU A 121 -3.59 -9.06 -20.29
N ALA A 122 -2.94 -10.06 -20.89
CA ALA A 122 -1.81 -9.84 -21.80
C ALA A 122 -2.21 -8.96 -23.00
N ASN A 123 -3.37 -9.23 -23.61
CA ASN A 123 -3.88 -8.43 -24.73
C ASN A 123 -4.23 -7.01 -24.29
N MET A 124 -4.89 -6.82 -23.14
CA MET A 124 -5.18 -5.49 -22.61
C MET A 124 -3.90 -4.70 -22.31
N LEU A 125 -2.89 -5.35 -21.72
CA LEU A 125 -1.61 -4.71 -21.43
C LEU A 125 -0.88 -4.31 -22.72
N LYS A 126 -0.97 -5.12 -23.78
CA LYS A 126 -0.43 -4.79 -25.11
C LYS A 126 -1.08 -3.55 -25.73
N GLU A 127 -2.39 -3.38 -25.55
CA GLU A 127 -3.10 -2.19 -26.04
C GLU A 127 -2.77 -0.93 -25.23
N ILE A 128 -2.51 -1.08 -23.93
CA ILE A 128 -2.22 0.02 -23.00
C ILE A 128 -0.74 0.45 -23.01
N GLU A 129 0.17 -0.46 -23.36
CA GLU A 129 1.62 -0.26 -23.40
C GLU A 129 2.06 1.00 -24.19
N PRO A 130 1.57 1.27 -25.41
CA PRO A 130 1.99 2.45 -26.17
C PRO A 130 1.31 3.75 -25.72
N LEU A 131 0.28 3.68 -24.86
CA LEU A 131 -0.50 4.84 -24.47
C LEU A 131 0.23 5.68 -23.41
N ASP A 132 0.20 6.99 -23.59
CA ASP A 132 0.57 7.92 -22.52
C ASP A 132 -0.46 7.86 -21.37
N ARG A 133 -0.21 8.64 -20.30
CA ARG A 133 -1.08 8.66 -19.12
C ARG A 133 -2.51 9.13 -19.45
N GLU A 134 -2.67 10.19 -20.23
CA GLU A 134 -3.98 10.77 -20.52
C GLU A 134 -4.77 9.87 -21.47
N GLN A 135 -4.10 9.35 -22.49
CA GLN A 135 -4.64 8.35 -23.40
C GLN A 135 -5.06 7.08 -22.66
N ARG A 136 -4.27 6.62 -21.70
CA ARG A 136 -4.60 5.46 -20.86
C ARG A 136 -5.85 5.70 -20.01
N ILE A 137 -5.98 6.88 -19.40
CA ILE A 137 -7.17 7.26 -18.63
C ILE A 137 -8.39 7.32 -19.55
N ALA A 138 -8.27 7.94 -20.73
CA ALA A 138 -9.35 8.03 -21.70
C ALA A 138 -9.79 6.65 -22.20
N TYR A 139 -8.84 5.77 -22.51
CA TYR A 139 -9.10 4.40 -22.92
C TYR A 139 -9.84 3.61 -21.83
N LEU A 140 -9.36 3.64 -20.59
CA LEU A 140 -9.99 2.94 -19.46
C LEU A 140 -11.37 3.50 -19.12
N THR A 141 -11.57 4.81 -19.30
CA THR A 141 -12.86 5.46 -19.07
C THR A 141 -13.89 5.06 -20.13
N ARG A 142 -13.48 4.96 -21.40
CA ARG A 142 -14.34 4.50 -22.50
C ARG A 142 -14.74 3.03 -22.36
N ASN A 143 -13.81 2.20 -21.89
CA ASN A 143 -14.00 0.76 -21.72
C ASN A 143 -14.39 0.37 -20.28
N ALA A 144 -14.84 1.32 -19.46
CA ALA A 144 -15.17 1.07 -18.07
C ALA A 144 -16.36 0.09 -17.95
N PRO A 145 -16.26 -0.97 -17.14
CA PRO A 145 -17.30 -2.00 -17.06
C PRO A 145 -18.58 -1.50 -16.41
N ASN A 146 -18.51 -0.49 -15.54
CA ASN A 146 -19.66 0.08 -14.85
C ASN A 146 -19.45 1.58 -14.50
N ARG A 147 -20.54 2.24 -14.08
CA ARG A 147 -20.53 3.67 -13.72
C ARG A 147 -19.65 3.98 -12.50
N LEU A 148 -19.55 3.04 -11.56
CA LEU A 148 -18.69 3.15 -10.38
C LEU A 148 -17.21 3.25 -10.76
N PHE A 149 -16.75 2.34 -11.63
CA PHE A 149 -15.37 2.34 -12.12
C PHE A 149 -15.07 3.60 -12.95
N ASN A 150 -16.01 4.04 -13.78
CA ASN A 150 -15.90 5.31 -14.50
C ASN A 150 -15.79 6.50 -13.52
N GLY A 151 -16.63 6.53 -12.48
CA GLY A 151 -16.55 7.54 -11.41
C GLY A 151 -15.20 7.54 -10.71
N PHE A 152 -14.68 6.36 -10.36
CA PHE A 152 -13.35 6.20 -9.78
C PHE A 152 -12.25 6.74 -10.70
N LEU A 153 -12.29 6.44 -12.00
CA LEU A 153 -11.30 6.95 -12.96
C LEU A 153 -11.33 8.48 -13.09
N ARG A 154 -12.52 9.08 -13.08
CA ARG A 154 -12.70 10.54 -13.13
C ARG A 154 -12.21 11.23 -11.86
N PHE A 155 -12.57 10.69 -10.70
CA PHE A 155 -12.19 11.22 -9.40
C PHE A 155 -11.05 10.40 -8.76
N ARG A 156 -10.08 9.96 -9.56
CA ARG A 156 -9.05 8.98 -9.16
C ARG A 156 -8.27 9.34 -7.91
N TYR A 157 -7.96 10.61 -7.68
CA TYR A 157 -7.27 11.06 -6.47
C TYR A 157 -8.17 10.96 -5.24
N LEU A 158 -9.45 11.34 -5.37
CA LEU A 158 -10.46 11.15 -4.32
C LEU A 158 -10.68 9.65 -4.05
N GLY A 159 -10.84 8.85 -5.11
CA GLY A 159 -10.99 7.41 -5.01
C GLY A 159 -9.79 6.75 -4.31
N LEU A 160 -8.57 7.20 -4.61
CA LEU A 160 -7.37 6.75 -3.93
C LEU A 160 -7.36 7.14 -2.44
N ALA A 161 -7.74 8.37 -2.10
CA ALA A 161 -7.85 8.81 -0.72
C ALA A 161 -8.88 7.98 0.07
N VAL A 162 -10.01 7.66 -0.56
CA VAL A 162 -11.03 6.76 0.00
C VAL A 162 -10.44 5.37 0.20
N LEU A 163 -9.74 4.80 -0.78
CA LEU A 163 -9.13 3.46 -0.66
C LEU A 163 -8.17 3.37 0.53
N PHE A 164 -7.35 4.39 0.78
CA PHE A 164 -6.45 4.42 1.94
C PHE A 164 -7.17 4.47 3.29
N ASN A 165 -8.36 5.07 3.32
CA ASN A 165 -9.15 5.21 4.54
C ASN A 165 -10.25 4.16 4.70
N LEU A 166 -10.37 3.21 3.75
CA LEU A 166 -11.32 2.11 3.90
C LEU A 166 -10.88 1.18 5.05
N PRO A 167 -11.80 0.85 5.97
CA PRO A 167 -11.50 -0.13 7.01
C PRO A 167 -11.28 -1.50 6.37
N GLY A 168 -10.27 -2.23 6.86
CA GLY A 168 -9.92 -3.53 6.32
C GLY A 168 -9.28 -3.48 4.94
N ASN A 169 -8.68 -2.35 4.55
CA ASN A 169 -7.99 -2.22 3.26
C ASN A 169 -6.83 -3.23 3.10
N PHE A 170 -6.31 -3.83 4.19
CA PHE A 170 -5.33 -4.91 4.14
C PHE A 170 -5.81 -6.11 3.29
N LEU A 171 -7.13 -6.39 3.26
CA LEU A 171 -7.73 -7.46 2.47
C LEU A 171 -7.56 -7.25 0.96
N ILE A 172 -7.50 -6.00 0.52
CA ILE A 172 -7.30 -5.61 -0.89
C ILE A 172 -5.84 -5.26 -1.21
N GLY A 173 -4.92 -5.47 -0.26
CA GLY A 173 -3.49 -5.18 -0.42
C GLY A 173 -2.92 -4.17 0.56
N GLY A 174 -3.72 -3.60 1.46
CA GLY A 174 -3.29 -2.58 2.42
C GLY A 174 -2.87 -1.28 1.75
N GLY A 175 -2.38 -0.33 2.54
CA GLY A 175 -1.85 0.92 2.00
C GLY A 175 -0.71 0.69 1.00
N GLY A 176 0.25 -0.18 1.34
CA GLY A 176 1.35 -0.54 0.44
C GLY A 176 0.86 -1.11 -0.89
N GLY A 177 -0.04 -2.09 -0.89
CA GLY A 177 -0.56 -2.69 -2.12
C GLY A 177 -1.39 -1.73 -2.96
N ILE A 178 -2.19 -0.85 -2.34
CA ILE A 178 -2.89 0.23 -3.04
C ILE A 178 -1.88 1.16 -3.72
N GLY A 179 -0.83 1.56 -3.01
CA GLY A 179 0.23 2.41 -3.56
C GLY A 179 0.97 1.76 -4.72
N LEU A 180 1.36 0.50 -4.55
CA LEU A 180 1.99 -0.32 -5.58
C LEU A 180 1.13 -0.39 -6.85
N LEU A 181 -0.16 -0.74 -6.71
CA LEU A 181 -1.11 -0.81 -7.83
C LEU A 181 -1.34 0.56 -8.48
N ALA A 182 -1.39 1.64 -7.69
CA ALA A 182 -1.47 2.99 -8.22
C ALA A 182 -0.24 3.33 -9.07
N GLY A 183 0.96 2.93 -8.63
CA GLY A 183 2.21 3.06 -9.40
C GLY A 183 2.17 2.27 -10.71
N LEU A 184 1.84 0.98 -10.61
CA LEU A 184 1.73 0.03 -11.73
C LEU A 184 0.72 0.47 -12.78
N SER A 185 -0.39 1.05 -12.35
CA SER A 185 -1.45 1.52 -13.26
C SER A 185 -0.96 2.58 -14.24
N GLY A 186 0.08 3.33 -13.86
CA GLY A 186 0.59 4.45 -14.62
C GLY A 186 -0.33 5.68 -14.63
N LEU A 187 -1.51 5.60 -14.00
CA LEU A 187 -2.54 6.64 -14.09
C LEU A 187 -2.14 7.89 -13.31
N PHE A 188 -1.51 7.75 -12.16
CA PHE A 188 -1.21 8.85 -11.24
C PHE A 188 0.11 9.56 -11.59
N SER A 189 0.17 10.88 -11.36
CA SER A 189 1.41 11.64 -11.39
C SER A 189 2.12 11.55 -10.04
N PHE A 190 3.45 11.67 -10.02
CA PHE A 190 4.22 11.73 -8.78
C PHE A 190 3.72 12.79 -7.79
N PRO A 191 3.59 14.09 -8.18
CA PRO A 191 3.13 15.11 -7.25
C PRO A 191 1.67 14.92 -6.85
N GLY A 192 0.81 14.48 -7.77
CA GLY A 192 -0.61 14.25 -7.48
C GLY A 192 -0.81 13.10 -6.50
N TYR A 193 -0.06 12.01 -6.66
CA TYR A 193 -0.09 10.89 -5.73
C TYR A 193 0.42 11.30 -4.35
N LEU A 194 1.58 11.97 -4.27
CA LEU A 194 2.15 12.43 -2.99
C LEU A 194 1.21 13.38 -2.25
N ALA A 195 0.62 14.37 -2.94
CA ALA A 195 -0.35 15.29 -2.36
C ALA A 195 -1.59 14.53 -1.84
N THR A 196 -2.08 13.56 -2.60
CA THR A 196 -3.22 12.73 -2.19
C THR A 196 -2.91 11.93 -0.93
N VAL A 197 -1.72 11.32 -0.85
CA VAL A 197 -1.29 10.55 0.32
C VAL A 197 -1.14 11.45 1.54
N MET A 198 -0.47 12.60 1.42
CA MET A 198 -0.33 13.55 2.54
C MET A 198 -1.69 13.97 3.11
N ILE A 199 -2.66 14.26 2.23
CA ILE A 199 -4.01 14.63 2.65
C ILE A 199 -4.72 13.42 3.27
N ALA A 200 -4.69 12.25 2.61
CA ALA A 200 -5.42 11.06 3.03
C ALA A 200 -4.93 10.49 4.37
N VAL A 201 -3.65 10.63 4.69
CA VAL A 201 -3.03 10.11 5.92
C VAL A 201 -3.17 11.09 7.09
N SER A 202 -3.34 12.39 6.82
CA SER A 202 -3.38 13.43 7.85
C SER A 202 -4.49 13.34 8.92
N PRO A 203 -5.72 12.82 8.66
CA PRO A 203 -6.82 12.93 9.63
C PRO A 203 -6.52 12.32 11.00
N VAL A 204 -5.99 11.10 11.04
CA VAL A 204 -5.74 10.38 12.31
C VAL A 204 -4.58 11.00 13.10
N PRO A 205 -3.37 11.21 12.53
CA PRO A 205 -2.28 11.84 13.26
C PRO A 205 -2.59 13.27 13.72
N LEU A 206 -3.33 14.05 12.92
CA LEU A 206 -3.75 15.39 13.34
C LEU A 206 -4.75 15.32 14.49
N ALA A 207 -5.74 14.44 14.42
CA ALA A 207 -6.68 14.26 15.51
C ALA A 207 -5.96 13.87 16.82
N VAL A 208 -5.00 12.94 16.75
CA VAL A 208 -4.20 12.56 17.93
C VAL A 208 -3.33 13.71 18.44
N ALA A 209 -2.72 14.49 17.54
CA ALA A 209 -1.89 15.63 17.91
C ALA A 209 -2.69 16.75 18.62
N PHE A 210 -3.94 17.01 18.21
CA PHE A 210 -4.77 18.08 18.78
C PHE A 210 -5.64 17.63 19.96
N PHE A 211 -6.15 16.40 19.94
CA PHE A 211 -7.15 15.92 20.91
C PHE A 211 -6.61 14.83 21.86
N GLY A 212 -5.36 14.40 21.70
CA GLY A 212 -4.79 13.28 22.45
C GLY A 212 -5.31 11.93 21.95
N THR A 213 -5.15 10.86 22.74
CA THR A 213 -5.59 9.51 22.35
C THR A 213 -6.98 9.13 22.87
N GLY A 214 -7.62 9.98 23.68
CA GLY A 214 -8.87 9.65 24.40
C GLY A 214 -10.11 9.44 23.51
N PHE A 215 -10.05 9.75 22.22
CA PHE A 215 -11.12 9.45 21.26
C PHE A 215 -10.93 8.11 20.53
N LEU A 216 -9.77 7.46 20.71
CA LEU A 216 -9.45 6.15 20.11
C LEU A 216 -9.81 4.98 21.03
N SER A 217 -10.24 5.26 22.27
CA SER A 217 -10.58 4.31 23.33
C SER A 217 -12.08 4.19 23.57
#